data_AF-A0A838MTN8-F1
#
_entry.id   AF-A0A838MTN8-F1
#
_cell.length_a   1.000
_cell.length_b   1.000
_cell.length_c   1.000
_cell.angle_alpha   90.00
_cell.angle_beta   90.00
_cell.angle_gamma   90.00
#
_symmetry.space_group_name_H-M   'P 1'
#
loop_
_entity.id
_entity.type
_entity.pdbx_description
1 polymer ?
#
loop_
_entity_poly.entity_id
_entity_poly.type
_entity_poly.pdbx_seq_one_letter_code
_entity_poly.pdbx_strand_id
1 'polypeptide(L)'
;ASKMLRGGFDNREVARSLNKVTGTHSVWFNERLLTSPEQAVAECIMLTSRRLHSQPDSARSLAYAQPQIEVAAPTDAAQTNNNYSLIGECPECRGQLEHASGCDFCRDCGYSKCK
;
A
#
# COMPACT_ATOMS: atom_id res chain seq x y z
N ALA A 1 0.19 -5.14 21.46
CA ALA A 1 -0.81 -5.92 20.72
C ALA A 1 -1.44 -7.06 21.53
N SER A 2 -0.66 -8.05 21.99
CA SER A 2 -1.16 -9.28 22.64
C SER A 2 -2.16 -9.06 23.78
N LYS A 3 -1.89 -8.10 24.68
CA LYS A 3 -2.80 -7.74 25.79
C LYS A 3 -4.14 -7.17 25.31
N MET A 4 -4.14 -6.33 24.27
CA MET A 4 -5.36 -5.72 23.74
C MET A 4 -6.23 -6.78 23.05
N LEU A 5 -5.64 -7.65 22.23
CA LEU A 5 -6.40 -8.71 21.54
C LEU A 5 -7.06 -9.68 22.53
N ARG A 6 -6.34 -10.11 23.58
CA ARG A 6 -6.93 -10.92 24.66
C ARG A 6 -7.96 -10.16 25.50
N GLY A 7 -7.88 -8.83 25.54
CA GLY A 7 -8.81 -7.96 26.24
C GLY A 7 -10.12 -7.73 25.49
N GLY A 8 -10.34 -8.36 24.34
CA GLY A 8 -11.58 -8.23 23.56
C GLY A 8 -11.65 -6.97 22.69
N PHE A 9 -10.54 -6.24 22.52
CA PHE A 9 -10.48 -5.10 21.61
C PHE A 9 -10.60 -5.58 20.15
N ASP A 10 -11.30 -4.80 19.33
CA ASP A 10 -11.48 -5.13 17.92
C ASP A 10 -10.13 -5.10 17.17
N ASN A 11 -9.96 -6.05 16.24
CA ASN A 11 -8.73 -6.18 15.44
C ASN A 11 -8.38 -4.88 14.71
N ARG A 12 -9.39 -4.17 14.17
CA ARG A 12 -9.18 -2.90 13.45
C ARG A 12 -8.77 -1.78 14.39
N GLU A 13 -9.29 -1.77 15.61
CA GLU A 13 -8.91 -0.79 16.63
C GLU A 13 -7.45 -0.98 17.06
N VAL A 14 -7.04 -2.22 17.34
CA VAL A 14 -5.65 -2.55 17.68
C VAL A 14 -4.70 -2.17 16.55
N ALA A 15 -5.02 -2.55 15.31
CA ALA A 15 -4.22 -2.20 14.13
C ALA A 15 -4.14 -0.68 13.93
N ARG A 16 -5.25 0.05 14.11
CA ARG A 16 -5.27 1.52 14.02
C ARG A 16 -4.38 2.18 15.06
N SER A 17 -4.35 1.66 16.30
CA SER A 17 -3.48 2.18 17.35
C SER A 17 -2.00 1.99 17.00
N LEU A 18 -1.64 0.83 16.47
CA LEU A 18 -0.26 0.51 16.07
C LEU A 18 0.19 1.35 14.87
N ASN A 19 -0.71 1.66 13.94
CA ASN A 19 -0.40 2.49 12.77
C ASN A 19 -0.03 3.95 13.10
N LYS A 20 -0.32 4.42 14.31
CA LYS A 20 0.07 5.78 14.75
C LYS A 20 1.55 5.88 15.16
N VAL A 21 2.23 4.76 15.37
CA VAL A 21 3.63 4.74 15.82
C VAL A 21 4.55 4.87 14.61
N THR A 22 5.45 5.84 14.67
CA THR A 22 6.53 6.06 13.68
C THR A 22 7.87 5.84 14.35
N GLY A 23 8.77 5.09 13.71
CA GLY A 23 10.11 4.78 14.19
C GLY A 23 11.19 5.28 13.24
N THR A 24 12.43 4.84 13.49
CA THR A 24 13.62 5.20 12.69
C THR A 24 13.85 4.27 11.49
N HIS A 25 13.09 3.17 11.40
CA HIS A 25 13.27 2.15 10.38
C HIS A 25 12.03 2.09 9.49
N SER A 26 12.24 1.98 8.18
CA SER A 26 11.19 1.75 7.22
C SER A 26 11.41 0.46 6.44
N VAL A 27 10.31 -0.19 6.07
CA VAL A 27 10.32 -1.41 5.28
C VAL A 27 9.10 -1.43 4.37
N TRP A 28 9.29 -1.87 3.13
CA TRP A 28 8.18 -2.16 2.24
C TRP A 28 7.60 -3.53 2.56
N PHE A 29 6.30 -3.58 2.89
CA PHE A 29 5.62 -4.83 3.21
C PHE A 29 4.16 -4.75 2.76
N ASN A 30 3.71 -5.79 2.06
CA ASN A 30 2.33 -5.93 1.62
C ASN A 30 1.80 -4.74 0.80
N GLU A 31 2.57 -4.31 -0.20
CA GLU A 31 2.28 -3.15 -1.08
C GLU A 31 2.14 -1.81 -0.32
N ARG A 32 2.71 -1.70 0.87
CA ARG A 32 2.71 -0.50 1.70
C ARG A 32 4.09 -0.24 2.31
N LEU A 33 4.51 1.04 2.32
CA LEU A 33 5.65 1.47 3.11
C LEU A 33 5.25 1.54 4.59
N LEU A 34 5.93 0.77 5.42
CA LEU A 34 5.84 0.83 6.88
C LEU A 34 7.00 1.64 7.41
N THR A 35 6.76 2.50 8.40
CA THR A 35 7.76 3.37 9.03
C THR A 35 8.07 2.99 10.47
N SER A 36 7.61 1.81 10.90
CA SER A 36 7.89 1.27 12.23
C SER A 36 7.61 -0.25 12.29
N PRO A 37 8.26 -1.00 13.20
CA PRO A 37 7.93 -2.40 13.43
C PRO A 37 6.50 -2.60 13.96
N GLU A 38 5.94 -1.61 14.66
CA GLU A 38 4.55 -1.66 15.15
C GLU A 38 3.55 -1.67 13.99
N GLN A 39 3.81 -0.89 12.93
CA GLN A 39 3.01 -0.92 11.71
C GLN A 39 3.06 -2.28 11.01
N ALA A 40 4.18 -3.03 11.11
CA ALA A 40 4.26 -4.39 10.58
C ALA A 40 3.35 -5.35 11.34
N VAL A 41 3.30 -5.24 12.67
CA VAL A 41 2.34 -6.00 13.49
C VAL A 41 0.90 -5.62 13.13
N ALA A 42 0.61 -4.34 12.91
CA ALA A 42 -0.71 -3.88 12.46
C ALA A 42 -1.11 -4.55 11.13
N GLU A 43 -0.18 -4.60 10.18
CA GLU A 43 -0.39 -5.20 8.87
C GLU A 43 -0.64 -6.71 8.98
N CYS A 44 0.13 -7.44 9.80
CA CYS A 44 -0.08 -8.86 10.03
C CYS A 44 -1.44 -9.19 10.66
N ILE A 45 -1.92 -8.35 11.59
CA ILE A 45 -3.27 -8.50 12.18
C ILE A 45 -4.33 -8.34 11.07
N MET A 46 -4.21 -7.31 10.24
CA MET A 46 -5.16 -7.06 9.14
C MET A 46 -5.07 -8.11 8.03
N LEU A 47 -3.89 -8.63 7.73
CA LEU A 47 -3.68 -9.72 6.77
C LEU A 47 -4.34 -11.01 7.27
N THR A 48 -4.17 -11.35 8.55
CA THR A 48 -4.87 -12.50 9.16
C THR A 48 -6.39 -12.32 9.09
N SER A 49 -6.89 -11.13 9.42
CA SER A 49 -8.30 -10.80 9.31
C SER A 49 -8.82 -10.98 7.88
N ARG A 50 -8.12 -10.48 6.87
CA ARG A 50 -8.53 -10.62 5.45
C ARG A 50 -8.56 -12.07 5.00
N ARG A 51 -7.56 -12.87 5.37
CA ARG A 51 -7.54 -14.32 5.06
C ARG A 51 -8.73 -15.06 5.65
N LEU A 52 -9.12 -14.74 6.88
CA LEU A 52 -10.32 -15.32 7.51
C LEU A 52 -11.61 -14.96 6.77
N HIS A 53 -11.65 -13.81 6.09
CA HIS A 53 -12.77 -13.37 5.27
C HIS A 53 -12.60 -13.68 3.77
N SER A 54 -11.60 -14.49 3.41
CA SER A 54 -11.25 -14.81 2.01
C SER A 54 -11.06 -13.57 1.11
N GLN A 55 -10.55 -12.48 1.69
CA GLN A 55 -10.21 -11.24 0.99
C GLN A 55 -8.73 -11.25 0.57
N PRO A 56 -8.36 -10.48 -0.48
CA PRO A 56 -6.99 -10.42 -0.94
C PRO A 56 -6.05 -9.81 0.11
N ASP A 57 -4.80 -10.28 0.06
CA ASP A 57 -3.83 -10.10 1.14
C ASP A 57 -3.31 -8.67 1.28
N SER A 58 -3.36 -7.82 0.25
CA SER A 58 -2.91 -6.42 0.29
C SER A 58 -4.08 -5.44 0.32
N ALA A 59 -3.96 -4.36 1.10
CA ALA A 59 -5.06 -3.40 1.22
C ALA A 59 -5.27 -2.65 -0.10
N ARG A 60 -4.21 -2.59 -0.89
CA ARG A 60 -4.19 -1.95 -2.19
C ARG A 60 -4.76 -2.85 -3.28
N SER A 61 -4.52 -4.16 -3.28
CA SER A 61 -5.27 -5.09 -4.15
C SER A 61 -6.78 -5.06 -3.89
N LEU A 62 -7.21 -4.93 -2.63
CA LEU A 62 -8.62 -4.69 -2.29
C LEU A 62 -9.17 -3.41 -2.93
N ALA A 63 -8.38 -2.32 -2.93
CA ALA A 63 -8.77 -1.06 -3.55
C ALA A 63 -8.85 -1.17 -5.09
N TYR A 64 -7.94 -1.91 -5.71
CA TYR A 64 -7.97 -2.16 -7.15
C TYR A 64 -9.10 -3.12 -7.59
N ALA A 65 -9.56 -4.00 -6.69
CA ALA A 65 -10.68 -4.90 -6.96
C ALA A 65 -12.05 -4.21 -6.89
N GLN A 66 -12.14 -3.00 -6.33
CA GLN A 66 -13.39 -2.24 -6.32
C GLN A 66 -13.67 -1.67 -7.72
N PRO A 67 -14.93 -1.75 -8.20
CA PRO A 67 -15.29 -1.13 -9.47
C PRO A 67 -14.96 0.36 -9.41
N GLN A 68 -14.20 0.80 -10.41
CA GLN A 68 -13.82 2.20 -10.60
C GLN A 68 -15.13 2.99 -10.60
N ILE A 69 -15.34 3.89 -9.63
CA ILE A 69 -16.48 4.81 -9.69
C ILE A 69 -16.17 5.75 -10.85
N GLU A 70 -16.92 5.61 -11.95
CA GLU A 70 -16.88 6.54 -13.08
C GLU A 70 -17.37 7.91 -12.58
N VAL A 71 -16.44 8.73 -12.09
CA VAL A 71 -16.72 10.14 -11.85
C VAL A 71 -16.83 10.76 -13.23
N ALA A 72 -18.06 10.97 -13.70
CA ALA A 72 -18.33 11.75 -14.89
C ALA A 72 -17.85 13.19 -14.66
N ALA A 73 -16.58 13.44 -14.99
CA ALA A 73 -16.05 14.77 -15.10
C ALA A 73 -16.65 15.44 -16.35
N PRO A 74 -17.08 16.71 -16.28
CA PRO A 74 -17.62 17.40 -17.45
C PRO A 74 -16.57 17.42 -18.57
N THR A 75 -17.04 17.04 -19.76
CA THR A 75 -16.30 16.98 -21.00
C THR A 75 -15.78 18.35 -21.39
N ASP A 76 -14.49 18.60 -21.17
CA ASP A 76 -13.65 19.52 -21.96
C ASP A 76 -12.19 19.45 -21.49
N ALA A 77 -11.55 18.31 -21.73
CA ALA A 77 -10.09 18.19 -21.87
C ALA A 77 -9.75 16.77 -22.31
N ALA A 78 -9.78 16.57 -23.63
CA ALA A 78 -9.11 15.45 -24.26
C ALA A 78 -7.59 15.57 -24.07
N GLN A 79 -7.10 15.14 -22.91
CA GLN A 79 -5.71 14.72 -22.74
C GLN A 79 -5.72 13.50 -21.83
N THR A 80 -5.72 12.34 -22.48
CA THR A 80 -5.15 11.11 -21.93
C THR A 80 -3.78 11.45 -21.35
N ASN A 81 -3.72 11.74 -20.06
CA ASN A 81 -2.49 11.82 -19.29
C ASN A 81 -1.96 10.39 -19.05
N ASN A 82 -1.76 9.64 -20.14
CA ASN A 82 -0.85 8.50 -20.22
C ASN A 82 0.59 9.03 -20.37
N ASN A 83 0.96 9.99 -19.53
CA ASN A 83 2.33 10.48 -19.38
C ASN A 83 3.04 9.71 -18.27
N TYR A 84 2.80 8.41 -18.15
CA TYR A 84 3.86 7.54 -17.67
C TYR A 84 4.83 7.43 -18.85
N SER A 85 5.84 8.31 -18.87
CA SER A 85 7.03 7.98 -19.64
C SER A 85 7.42 6.58 -19.21
N LEU A 86 7.44 5.60 -20.12
CA LEU A 86 7.84 4.22 -19.82
C LEU A 86 9.32 4.26 -19.39
N ILE A 87 9.57 4.56 -18.12
CA ILE A 87 10.92 4.71 -17.54
C ILE A 87 11.63 3.36 -17.47
N GLY A 88 10.86 2.27 -17.36
CA GLY A 88 11.34 0.88 -17.38
C GLY A 88 10.47 -0.04 -16.51
N GLU A 89 10.82 -1.32 -16.49
CA GLU A 89 10.25 -2.32 -15.58
C GLU A 89 11.04 -2.39 -14.25
N CYS A 90 10.37 -2.57 -13.10
CA CYS A 90 11.02 -2.79 -11.80
C CYS A 90 11.96 -4.00 -11.92
N PRO A 91 13.26 -3.87 -11.59
CA PRO A 91 14.19 -5.00 -11.67
C PRO A 91 13.84 -6.12 -10.69
N GLU A 92 13.06 -5.83 -9.64
CA GLU A 92 12.68 -6.80 -8.60
C GLU A 92 11.39 -7.57 -8.95
N CYS A 93 10.38 -6.89 -9.50
CA CYS A 93 9.05 -7.48 -9.70
C CYS A 93 8.48 -7.35 -11.12
N ARG A 94 9.22 -6.71 -12.03
CA ARG A 94 8.77 -6.36 -13.40
C ARG A 94 7.51 -5.47 -13.46
N GLY A 95 7.12 -4.88 -12.33
CA GLY A 95 6.06 -3.86 -12.28
C GLY A 95 6.47 -2.57 -12.96
N GLN A 96 5.54 -1.64 -13.12
CA GLN A 96 5.83 -0.35 -13.77
C GLN A 96 6.63 0.56 -12.83
N LEU A 97 7.73 1.15 -13.32
CA LEU A 97 8.46 2.22 -12.62
C LEU A 97 7.80 3.58 -12.91
N GLU A 98 7.65 4.38 -11.85
CA GLU A 98 7.22 5.77 -11.88
C GLU A 98 8.39 6.69 -11.51
N HIS A 99 8.50 7.85 -12.14
CA HIS A 99 9.51 8.85 -11.80
C HIS A 99 8.88 9.98 -11.01
N ALA A 100 9.38 10.24 -9.81
CA ALA A 100 9.03 11.44 -9.04
C ALA A 100 10.25 11.94 -8.28
N SER A 101 10.36 13.27 -8.17
CA SER A 101 11.39 13.94 -7.36
C SER A 101 12.83 13.49 -7.63
N GLY A 102 13.18 13.14 -8.89
CA GLY A 102 14.53 12.71 -9.26
C GLY A 102 14.83 11.23 -8.97
N CYS A 103 13.83 10.45 -8.56
CA CYS A 103 13.96 9.02 -8.29
C CYS A 103 12.94 8.21 -9.09
N ASP A 104 13.39 7.06 -9.58
CA ASP A 104 12.55 6.04 -10.19
C ASP A 104 12.11 5.07 -9.08
N PHE A 105 10.81 4.96 -8.82
CA PHE A 105 10.26 4.10 -7.79
C PHE A 105 9.18 3.18 -8.36
N CYS A 106 9.13 1.95 -7.87
CA CYS A 106 8.09 1.01 -8.23
C CYS A 106 7.15 0.82 -7.06
N ARG A 107 5.87 1.00 -7.36
CA ARG A 107 4.77 0.94 -6.42
C ARG A 107 4.39 -0.47 -5.98
N ASP A 108 4.89 -1.50 -6.67
CA ASP A 108 4.51 -2.88 -6.39
C ASP A 108 5.55 -3.51 -5.45
N CYS A 109 6.84 -3.39 -5.80
CA CYS A 109 7.98 -3.93 -5.06
C CYS A 109 8.54 -2.96 -3.98
N GLY A 110 8.25 -1.66 -4.06
CA GLY A 110 8.87 -0.65 -3.20
C GLY A 110 10.30 -0.28 -3.57
N TYR A 111 10.81 -0.80 -4.69
CA TYR A 111 12.11 -0.41 -5.23
C TYR A 111 12.15 1.09 -5.49
N SER A 112 13.27 1.75 -5.15
CA SER A 112 13.50 3.14 -5.51
C SER A 112 14.97 3.36 -5.84
N LYS A 113 15.26 4.08 -6.93
CA LYS A 113 16.61 4.49 -7.33
C LYS A 113 16.60 5.97 -7.73
N CYS A 114 17.35 6.77 -6.99
CA CYS A 114 17.60 8.17 -7.34
C CYS A 114 18.81 8.30 -8.25
N LYS A 115 18.79 9.26 -9.18
CA LYS A 115 19.96 9.62 -9.99
C LYS A 115 20.86 10.63 -9.27
#